data_AF-A0A4Y2F7B8-F1
#
_entry.id   AF-A0A4Y2F7B8-F1
#
_cell.length_a   1.000
_cell.length_b   1.000
_cell.length_c   1.000
_cell.angle_alpha   90.00
_cell.angle_beta   90.00
_cell.angle_gamma   90.00
#
_symmetry.space_group_name_H-M   'P 1'
#
loop_
_entity.id
_entity.type
_entity.pdbx_description
1 polymer ?
#
loop_
_entity_poly.entity_id
_entity_poly.type
_entity_poly.pdbx_seq_one_letter_code
_entity_poly.pdbx_strand_id
1 'polypeptide(L)'
;MVKSRVKLEGLLKLIKTMEQDYYHPVRESEEYKTYCAEYKAIETDLEKLRGKRNLIIIIVPRSERPVKVVISRLPRDLNVDVLKKALVEEYEFFVDKVVQLTRFKTKEPLELFQVTLPNIEVNKGIWKITSLLYLKIKVVKVERKTGSIQCFNCNYWHHSTATCGFKPRCIKCGGQHAKDECTNPPETVTCINCKQGHVASYRGCPMFPKSNRNPAVSKRKQITSRKADPSISYASNFNKKDYRSIYPRKAKLTWIG
;
A
#
# COMPACT_ATOMS: atom_id res chain seq x y z
N MET A 1 -17.82 25.76 5.45
CA MET A 1 -17.27 24.78 6.41
C MET A 1 -16.78 23.54 5.66
N VAL A 2 -15.47 23.27 5.63
CA VAL A 2 -14.91 22.13 4.86
C VAL A 2 -15.03 20.86 5.72
N LYS A 3 -16.02 20.01 5.47
CA LYS A 3 -16.13 18.68 6.10
C LYS A 3 -15.09 17.75 5.47
N SER A 4 -14.30 17.03 6.27
CA SER A 4 -13.29 16.09 5.76
C SER A 4 -13.96 14.85 5.16
N ARG A 5 -13.43 14.34 4.05
CA ARG A 5 -13.97 13.14 3.36
C ARG A 5 -14.00 11.91 4.28
N VAL A 6 -12.97 11.74 5.10
CA VAL A 6 -12.90 10.63 6.08
C VAL A 6 -14.07 10.72 7.07
N LYS A 7 -14.42 11.93 7.52
CA LYS A 7 -15.56 12.15 8.41
C LYS A 7 -16.90 11.87 7.70
N LEU A 8 -17.05 12.26 6.44
CA LEU A 8 -18.25 11.97 5.64
C LEU A 8 -18.40 10.48 5.32
N GLU A 9 -17.32 9.78 4.97
CA GLU A 9 -17.33 8.32 4.74
C GLU A 9 -17.62 7.56 6.05
N GLY A 10 -17.12 8.05 7.19
CA GLY A 10 -17.45 7.53 8.52
C GLY A 10 -18.94 7.69 8.87
N LEU A 11 -19.51 8.87 8.62
CA LEU A 11 -20.94 9.13 8.84
C LEU A 11 -21.83 8.29 7.92
N LEU A 12 -21.49 8.18 6.63
CA LEU A 12 -22.24 7.33 5.69
C LEU A 12 -22.22 5.86 6.12
N LYS A 13 -21.06 5.38 6.61
CA LYS A 13 -20.94 4.01 7.11
C LYS A 13 -21.80 3.79 8.35
N LEU A 14 -21.80 4.74 9.28
CA LEU A 14 -22.63 4.70 10.49
C LEU A 14 -24.13 4.66 10.15
N ILE A 15 -24.57 5.51 9.22
CA ILE A 15 -25.95 5.55 8.72
C ILE A 15 -26.35 4.18 8.13
N LYS A 16 -25.52 3.61 7.26
CA LYS A 16 -25.80 2.29 6.66
C LYS A 16 -25.86 1.16 7.69
N THR A 17 -25.05 1.22 8.74
CA THR A 17 -25.15 0.24 9.85
C THR A 17 -26.42 0.46 10.66
N MET A 18 -26.83 1.70 10.92
CA MET A 18 -28.09 2.00 11.59
C MET A 18 -29.31 1.51 10.79
N GLU A 19 -29.26 1.56 9.44
CA GLU A 19 -30.29 0.99 8.57
C GLU A 19 -30.37 -0.55 8.62
N GLN A 20 -29.27 -1.24 8.91
CA GLN A 20 -29.23 -2.71 8.98
C GLN A 20 -29.73 -3.25 10.33
N ASP A 21 -29.54 -2.49 11.41
CA ASP A 21 -29.87 -2.92 12.77
C ASP A 21 -31.29 -2.49 13.21
N TYR A 22 -31.91 -1.51 12.54
CA TYR A 22 -33.27 -1.05 12.84
C TYR A 22 -34.27 -1.39 11.73
N TYR A 23 -35.10 -2.41 11.97
CA TYR A 23 -36.37 -2.55 11.26
C TYR A 23 -37.31 -1.43 11.74
N HIS A 24 -37.39 -0.31 11.02
CA HIS A 24 -38.34 0.76 11.31
C HIS A 24 -39.71 0.48 10.66
N PRO A 25 -40.77 0.22 11.44
CA PRO A 25 -42.13 0.12 10.92
C PRO A 25 -42.78 1.50 10.80
N VAL A 26 -42.11 2.53 10.24
CA VAL A 26 -42.78 3.81 9.93
C VAL A 26 -42.09 4.47 8.72
N ARG A 27 -42.46 4.03 7.51
CA ARG A 27 -41.95 4.60 6.24
C ARG A 27 -42.40 6.04 5.97
N GLU A 28 -43.28 6.60 6.80
CA GLU A 28 -43.91 7.92 6.61
C GLU A 28 -43.62 8.95 7.72
N SER A 29 -42.82 8.61 8.74
CA SER A 29 -42.50 9.58 9.80
C SER A 29 -41.63 10.72 9.25
N GLU A 30 -41.87 11.93 9.77
CA GLU A 30 -41.11 13.12 9.37
C GLU A 30 -39.62 13.00 9.74
N GLU A 31 -39.33 12.25 10.81
CA GLU A 31 -37.97 11.89 11.23
C GLU A 31 -37.25 11.02 10.19
N TYR A 32 -37.92 10.01 9.63
CA TYR A 32 -37.35 9.15 8.57
C TYR A 32 -37.11 9.93 7.28
N LYS A 33 -38.02 10.84 6.91
CA LYS A 33 -37.84 11.71 5.73
C LYS A 33 -36.65 12.66 5.91
N THR A 34 -36.49 13.24 7.10
CA THR A 34 -35.36 14.13 7.44
C THR A 34 -34.04 13.36 7.37
N TYR A 35 -33.98 12.18 7.95
CA TYR A 35 -32.83 11.28 7.89
C TYR A 35 -32.47 10.89 6.45
N CYS A 36 -33.44 10.49 5.63
CA CYS A 36 -33.20 10.16 4.22
C CYS A 36 -32.72 11.38 3.42
N ALA A 37 -33.21 12.59 3.73
CA ALA A 37 -32.74 13.82 3.09
C ALA A 37 -31.28 14.13 3.46
N GLU A 38 -30.91 13.97 4.73
CA GLU A 38 -29.52 14.10 5.20
C GLU A 38 -28.59 13.07 4.55
N TYR A 39 -29.04 11.81 4.45
CA TYR A 39 -28.30 10.75 3.77
C TYR A 39 -28.05 11.07 2.29
N LYS A 40 -29.10 11.48 1.56
CA LYS A 40 -28.99 11.88 0.15
C LYS A 40 -28.06 13.10 -0.03
N ALA A 41 -28.07 14.04 0.91
CA ALA A 41 -27.16 15.18 0.89
C ALA A 41 -25.70 14.73 1.09
N ILE A 42 -25.44 13.80 2.02
CA ILE A 42 -24.11 13.21 2.25
C ILE A 42 -23.64 12.42 1.02
N GLU A 43 -24.50 11.61 0.39
CA GLU A 43 -24.17 10.90 -0.85
C GLU A 43 -23.85 11.87 -1.99
N THR A 44 -24.65 12.91 -2.16
CA THR A 44 -24.44 13.94 -3.20
C THR A 44 -23.15 14.70 -2.98
N ASP A 45 -22.82 15.06 -1.73
CA ASP A 45 -21.56 15.72 -1.40
C ASP A 45 -20.36 14.78 -1.59
N LEU A 46 -20.52 13.50 -1.25
CA LEU A 46 -19.53 12.49 -1.56
C LEU A 46 -19.33 12.38 -3.07
N GLU A 47 -20.39 12.38 -3.89
CA GLU A 47 -20.35 12.31 -5.35
C GLU A 47 -19.74 13.56 -5.99
N LYS A 48 -20.06 14.76 -5.49
CA LYS A 48 -19.36 16.01 -5.86
C LYS A 48 -17.86 15.93 -5.52
N LEU A 49 -17.53 15.37 -4.36
CA LEU A 49 -16.13 15.08 -4.00
C LEU A 49 -15.53 13.98 -4.89
N ARG A 50 -16.32 13.01 -5.38
CA ARG A 50 -15.90 11.98 -6.35
C ARG A 50 -15.60 12.58 -7.71
N GLY A 51 -16.44 13.46 -8.24
CA GLY A 51 -16.20 14.20 -9.48
C GLY A 51 -14.94 15.06 -9.44
N LYS A 52 -14.61 15.59 -8.24
CA LYS A 52 -13.36 16.32 -7.98
C LYS A 52 -12.13 15.42 -7.72
N ARG A 53 -12.29 14.08 -7.61
CA ARG A 53 -11.17 13.16 -7.31
C ARG A 53 -10.06 13.24 -8.35
N ASN A 54 -10.38 13.59 -9.59
CA ASN A 54 -9.47 13.53 -10.73
C ASN A 54 -8.19 14.39 -10.63
N LEU A 55 -7.99 15.19 -9.58
CA LEU A 55 -6.88 16.15 -9.48
C LEU A 55 -6.15 16.25 -8.13
N ILE A 56 -6.45 15.42 -7.12
CA ILE A 56 -5.95 15.65 -5.75
C ILE A 56 -5.22 14.43 -5.15
N ILE A 57 -4.17 14.70 -4.38
CA ILE A 57 -3.50 13.74 -3.50
C ILE A 57 -4.17 13.76 -2.13
N ILE A 58 -4.64 12.62 -1.64
CA ILE A 58 -5.29 12.51 -0.34
C ILE A 58 -4.21 12.37 0.74
N ILE A 59 -4.04 13.40 1.57
CA ILE A 59 -3.11 13.37 2.70
C ILE A 59 -3.87 13.01 3.96
N VAL A 60 -3.66 11.81 4.48
CA VAL A 60 -4.21 11.41 5.78
C VAL A 60 -3.44 12.15 6.90
N PRO A 61 -4.13 12.90 7.79
CA PRO A 61 -3.49 13.63 8.87
C PRO A 61 -2.80 12.66 9.84
N ARG A 62 -1.75 13.12 10.54
CA ARG A 62 -0.93 12.24 11.39
C ARG A 62 -1.73 11.59 12.51
N SER A 63 -2.72 12.29 13.07
CA SER A 63 -3.63 11.80 14.09
C SER A 63 -4.47 10.60 13.62
N GLU A 64 -4.86 10.55 12.36
CA GLU A 64 -5.67 9.46 11.81
C GLU A 64 -4.84 8.29 11.27
N ARG A 65 -3.51 8.40 11.22
CA ARG A 65 -2.66 7.33 10.68
C ARG A 65 -2.56 6.18 11.67
N PRO A 66 -2.83 4.93 11.25
CA PRO A 66 -2.72 3.79 12.14
C PRO A 66 -1.30 3.60 12.67
N VAL A 67 -1.20 3.12 13.90
CA VAL A 67 0.03 2.71 14.55
C VAL A 67 0.43 1.35 13.97
N LYS A 68 1.64 1.27 13.41
CA LYS A 68 2.19 0.03 12.85
C LYS A 68 3.44 -0.39 13.61
N VAL A 69 3.37 -1.57 14.19
CA VAL A 69 4.46 -2.17 14.96
C VAL A 69 4.82 -3.55 14.42
N VAL A 70 6.03 -3.99 14.70
CA VAL A 70 6.47 -5.37 14.56
C VAL A 70 6.70 -5.92 15.95
N ILE A 71 5.98 -6.98 16.30
CA ILE A 71 6.24 -7.78 17.50
C ILE A 71 7.20 -8.90 17.09
N SER A 72 8.29 -9.04 17.83
CA SER A 72 9.32 -10.06 17.60
C SER A 72 9.48 -10.95 18.82
N ARG A 73 10.18 -12.09 18.63
CA ARG A 73 10.40 -13.15 19.64
C ARG A 73 9.16 -13.96 19.96
N LEU A 74 8.32 -14.16 18.95
CA LEU A 74 7.17 -15.07 19.00
C LEU A 74 7.46 -16.29 18.13
N PRO A 75 6.94 -17.49 18.48
CA PRO A 75 7.15 -18.71 17.71
C PRO A 75 6.71 -18.56 16.24
N ARG A 76 7.41 -19.24 15.32
CA ARG A 76 7.13 -19.18 13.88
C ARG A 76 5.82 -19.85 13.50
N ASP A 77 5.40 -20.83 14.28
CA ASP A 77 4.17 -21.59 14.17
C ASP A 77 2.99 -20.95 14.94
N LEU A 78 3.21 -19.81 15.61
CA LEU A 78 2.16 -19.10 16.31
C LEU A 78 1.06 -18.65 15.33
N ASN A 79 -0.17 -19.06 15.63
CA ASN A 79 -1.33 -18.66 14.87
C ASN A 79 -1.60 -17.15 15.05
N VAL A 80 -1.78 -16.46 13.93
CA VAL A 80 -2.06 -15.02 13.85
C VAL A 80 -3.34 -14.63 14.60
N ASP A 81 -4.34 -15.50 14.60
CA ASP A 81 -5.62 -15.25 15.29
C ASP A 81 -5.48 -15.37 16.81
N VAL A 82 -4.65 -16.30 17.29
CA VAL A 82 -4.31 -16.42 18.71
C VAL A 82 -3.58 -15.17 19.19
N LEU A 83 -2.60 -14.71 18.40
CA LEU A 83 -1.90 -13.45 18.70
C LEU A 83 -2.86 -12.26 18.72
N LYS A 84 -3.80 -12.20 17.77
CA LYS A 84 -4.80 -11.13 17.72
C LYS A 84 -5.71 -11.15 18.95
N LYS A 85 -6.20 -12.32 19.37
CA LYS A 85 -7.03 -12.48 20.57
C LYS A 85 -6.28 -12.06 21.84
N ALA A 86 -5.05 -12.52 22.03
CA ALA A 86 -4.24 -12.16 23.19
C ALA A 86 -4.03 -10.64 23.32
N LEU A 87 -3.80 -9.92 22.22
CA LEU A 87 -3.69 -8.46 22.24
C LEU A 87 -4.99 -7.76 22.65
N VAL A 88 -6.15 -8.35 22.34
CA VAL A 88 -7.47 -7.83 22.71
C VAL A 88 -7.78 -8.16 24.17
N GLU A 89 -7.55 -9.39 24.60
CA GLU A 89 -7.94 -9.91 25.92
C GLU A 89 -7.00 -9.45 27.04
N GLU A 90 -5.68 -9.46 26.83
CA GLU A 90 -4.70 -9.11 27.88
C GLU A 90 -4.52 -7.59 28.03
N TYR A 91 -4.73 -6.82 26.95
CA TYR A 91 -4.36 -5.40 26.87
C TYR A 91 -5.46 -4.47 26.37
N GLU A 92 -6.64 -5.01 26.06
CA GLU A 92 -7.79 -4.24 25.56
C GLU A 92 -7.48 -3.42 24.29
N PHE A 93 -6.49 -3.88 23.49
CA PHE A 93 -6.15 -3.20 22.24
C PHE A 93 -7.17 -3.48 21.15
N PHE A 94 -7.47 -2.45 20.36
CA PHE A 94 -8.23 -2.60 19.13
C PHE A 94 -7.26 -2.95 18.00
N VAL A 95 -7.46 -4.07 17.32
CA VAL A 95 -6.53 -4.58 16.30
C VAL A 95 -7.18 -4.67 14.92
N ASP A 96 -6.73 -3.82 13.98
CA ASP A 96 -7.20 -3.84 12.59
C ASP A 96 -6.70 -5.09 11.87
N LYS A 97 -5.37 -5.33 11.93
CA LYS A 97 -4.73 -6.36 11.14
C LYS A 97 -3.46 -6.88 11.80
N VAL A 98 -3.31 -8.20 11.80
CA VAL A 98 -2.06 -8.89 12.14
C VAL A 98 -1.59 -9.67 10.91
N VAL A 99 -0.29 -9.60 10.61
CA VAL A 99 0.34 -10.33 9.50
C VAL A 99 1.68 -10.86 9.95
N GLN A 100 1.90 -12.17 9.83
CA GLN A 100 3.23 -12.73 9.99
C GLN A 100 4.09 -12.40 8.77
N LEU A 101 5.27 -11.83 9.01
CA LEU A 101 6.22 -11.53 7.94
C LEU A 101 6.90 -12.81 7.45
N THR A 102 7.22 -12.86 6.17
CA THR A 102 7.88 -14.00 5.54
C THR A 102 9.19 -13.60 4.90
N ARG A 103 10.11 -14.56 4.78
CA ARG A 103 11.32 -14.38 3.98
C ARG A 103 10.95 -14.11 2.53
N PHE A 104 11.56 -13.09 1.93
CA PHE A 104 11.18 -12.65 0.59
C PHE A 104 11.30 -13.76 -0.48
N LYS A 105 12.39 -14.54 -0.44
CA LYS A 105 12.70 -15.59 -1.42
C LYS A 105 11.99 -16.90 -1.12
N THR A 106 12.18 -17.45 0.08
CA THR A 106 11.68 -18.77 0.47
C THR A 106 10.23 -18.77 0.91
N LYS A 107 9.64 -17.60 1.17
CA LYS A 107 8.29 -17.43 1.76
C LYS A 107 8.11 -18.06 3.13
N GLU A 108 9.20 -18.53 3.74
CA GLU A 108 9.16 -19.11 5.09
C GLU A 108 8.71 -18.07 6.12
N PRO A 109 7.86 -18.47 7.09
CA PRO A 109 7.44 -17.61 8.19
C PRO A 109 8.62 -17.13 9.03
N LEU A 110 8.57 -15.87 9.47
CA LEU A 110 9.51 -15.28 10.42
C LEU A 110 8.86 -15.13 11.79
N GLU A 111 9.69 -14.99 12.82
CA GLU A 111 9.31 -14.65 14.20
C GLU A 111 8.96 -13.16 14.33
N LEU A 112 8.39 -12.57 13.27
CA LEU A 112 8.10 -11.16 13.14
C LEU A 112 6.65 -11.00 12.71
N PHE A 113 5.84 -10.40 13.58
CA PHE A 113 4.42 -10.19 13.36
C PHE A 113 4.16 -8.69 13.24
N GLN A 114 3.71 -8.24 12.08
CA GLN A 114 3.30 -6.86 11.87
C GLN A 114 1.86 -6.67 12.35
N VAL A 115 1.69 -5.80 13.33
CA VAL A 115 0.39 -5.43 13.88
C VAL A 115 0.05 -4.01 13.44
N THR A 116 -1.17 -3.83 12.95
CA THR A 116 -1.76 -2.53 12.59
C THR A 116 -2.89 -2.24 13.56
N LEU A 117 -2.79 -1.09 14.22
CA LEU A 117 -3.68 -0.62 15.27
C LEU A 117 -4.25 0.75 14.85
N PRO A 118 -5.53 1.07 15.06
CA PRO A 118 -6.03 2.42 14.97
C PRO A 118 -5.29 3.31 15.98
N ASN A 119 -5.11 4.59 15.62
CA ASN A 119 -4.40 5.54 16.46
C ASN A 119 -5.33 6.17 17.50
N ILE A 120 -5.59 5.40 18.56
CA ILE A 120 -6.40 5.77 19.71
C ILE A 120 -5.56 5.67 20.99
N GLU A 121 -5.99 6.31 22.07
CA GLU A 121 -5.22 6.41 23.31
C GLU A 121 -4.85 5.05 23.91
N VAL A 122 -5.82 4.10 23.96
CA VAL A 122 -5.59 2.74 24.48
C VAL A 122 -4.43 2.06 23.73
N ASN A 123 -4.46 2.11 22.39
CA ASN A 123 -3.44 1.49 21.54
C ASN A 123 -2.06 2.13 21.64
N LYS A 124 -1.91 3.33 22.23
CA LYS A 124 -0.57 3.88 22.53
C LYS A 124 0.15 3.07 23.60
N GLY A 125 -0.56 2.27 24.40
CA GLY A 125 0.02 1.32 25.35
C GLY A 125 0.93 0.26 24.71
N ILE A 126 0.79 -0.01 23.41
CA ILE A 126 1.59 -1.01 22.68
C ILE A 126 3.11 -0.82 22.81
N TRP A 127 3.57 0.42 23.04
CA TRP A 127 4.99 0.71 23.19
C TRP A 127 5.57 0.32 24.56
N LYS A 128 4.70 0.05 25.54
CA LYS A 128 5.07 -0.28 26.91
C LYS A 128 5.07 -1.78 27.19
N ILE A 129 4.40 -2.58 26.36
CA ILE A 129 4.30 -4.03 26.59
C ILE A 129 5.64 -4.71 26.35
N THR A 130 5.98 -5.64 27.24
CA THR A 130 7.25 -6.41 27.20
C THR A 130 7.02 -7.92 27.26
N SER A 131 5.80 -8.35 27.55
CA SER A 131 5.39 -9.75 27.54
C SER A 131 4.02 -9.91 26.88
N LEU A 132 3.73 -11.08 26.33
CA LEU A 132 2.44 -11.45 25.73
C LEU A 132 2.42 -12.98 25.61
N LEU A 133 1.31 -13.64 25.91
CA LEU A 133 1.24 -15.11 25.90
C LEU A 133 2.31 -15.76 26.80
N TYR A 134 2.63 -15.13 27.94
CA TYR A 134 3.72 -15.54 28.86
C TYR A 134 5.12 -15.55 28.23
N LEU A 135 5.29 -14.98 27.04
CA LEU A 135 6.56 -14.87 26.33
C LEU A 135 7.12 -13.47 26.43
N LYS A 136 8.45 -13.34 26.52
CA LYS A 136 9.13 -12.05 26.43
C LYS A 136 9.19 -11.58 24.98
N ILE A 137 8.54 -10.46 24.70
CA ILE A 137 8.46 -9.90 23.35
C ILE A 137 9.33 -8.66 23.19
N LYS A 138 9.54 -8.25 21.94
CA LYS A 138 10.08 -6.93 21.62
C LYS A 138 9.24 -6.26 20.55
N VAL A 139 8.71 -5.09 20.88
CA VAL A 139 7.94 -4.23 19.98
C VAL A 139 8.87 -3.25 19.28
N VAL A 140 8.79 -3.18 17.95
CA VAL A 140 9.61 -2.32 17.10
C VAL A 140 8.72 -1.50 16.18
N LYS A 141 9.04 -0.22 16.00
CA LYS A 141 8.33 0.64 15.05
C LYS A 141 8.60 0.21 13.61
N VAL A 142 7.56 0.12 12.79
CA VAL A 142 7.74 -0.07 11.35
C VAL A 142 8.25 1.23 10.73
N GLU A 143 9.53 1.25 10.36
CA GLU A 143 10.11 2.36 9.63
C GLU A 143 9.75 2.28 8.14
N ARG A 144 9.26 3.39 7.59
CA ARG A 144 9.12 3.50 6.14
C ARG A 144 10.51 3.64 5.54
N LYS A 145 10.79 2.89 4.47
CA LYS A 145 11.99 3.11 3.66
C LYS A 145 12.05 4.59 3.27
N THR A 146 13.11 5.28 3.69
CA THR A 146 13.31 6.68 3.36
C THR A 146 13.68 6.78 1.88
N GLY A 147 12.85 7.49 1.12
CA GLY A 147 12.99 7.67 -0.32
C GLY A 147 11.66 8.12 -0.94
N SER A 148 11.73 8.75 -2.11
CA SER A 148 10.54 9.15 -2.84
C SER A 148 9.81 7.92 -3.37
N ILE A 149 8.56 7.77 -2.95
CA ILE A 149 7.64 6.75 -3.46
C ILE A 149 7.10 7.20 -4.83
N GLN A 150 7.05 6.27 -5.79
CA GLN A 150 6.32 6.45 -7.04
C GLN A 150 4.91 5.90 -6.88
N CYS A 151 3.91 6.69 -7.28
CA CYS A 151 2.53 6.22 -7.37
C CYS A 151 2.38 5.33 -8.60
N PHE A 152 1.90 4.09 -8.43
CA PHE A 152 1.72 3.18 -9.58
C PHE A 152 0.48 3.48 -10.42
N ASN A 153 -0.45 4.30 -9.91
CA ASN A 153 -1.63 4.73 -10.65
C ASN A 153 -1.30 5.87 -11.61
N CYS A 154 -0.76 7.00 -11.12
CA CYS A 154 -0.49 8.17 -11.95
C CYS A 154 0.99 8.35 -12.31
N ASN A 155 1.91 7.54 -11.79
CA ASN A 155 3.36 7.60 -12.07
C ASN A 155 4.10 8.88 -11.61
N TYR A 156 3.44 9.74 -10.82
CA TYR A 156 4.10 10.83 -10.10
C TYR A 156 4.74 10.36 -8.79
N TRP A 157 5.49 11.26 -8.16
CA TRP A 157 6.25 11.01 -6.94
C TRP A 157 5.52 11.45 -5.67
N HIS A 158 6.04 11.00 -4.53
CA HIS A 158 5.68 11.42 -3.16
C HIS A 158 4.31 10.99 -2.64
N HIS A 159 3.59 10.15 -3.36
CA HIS A 159 2.36 9.54 -2.85
C HIS A 159 2.21 8.09 -3.32
N SER A 160 1.36 7.34 -2.62
CA SER A 160 1.01 5.96 -2.97
C SER A 160 -0.26 5.91 -3.81
N THR A 161 -0.51 4.77 -4.45
CA THR A 161 -1.76 4.50 -5.16
C THR A 161 -2.99 4.66 -4.25
N ALA A 162 -2.90 4.23 -2.98
CA ALA A 162 -4.01 4.33 -2.02
C ALA A 162 -4.45 5.77 -1.73
N THR A 163 -3.56 6.74 -1.96
CA THR A 163 -3.77 8.17 -1.73
C THR A 163 -3.92 8.97 -3.03
N CYS A 164 -3.99 8.28 -4.17
CA CYS A 164 -4.02 8.91 -5.49
C CYS A 164 -5.47 9.14 -5.94
N GLY A 165 -5.85 10.39 -6.18
CA GLY A 165 -7.13 10.72 -6.82
C GLY A 165 -7.06 10.81 -8.34
N PHE A 166 -5.86 10.94 -8.92
CA PHE A 166 -5.68 11.12 -10.36
C PHE A 166 -6.18 9.93 -11.19
N LYS A 167 -6.56 10.21 -12.44
CA LYS A 167 -6.77 9.16 -13.45
C LYS A 167 -5.48 8.35 -13.67
N PRO A 168 -5.60 7.05 -14.00
CA PRO A 168 -4.44 6.23 -14.30
C PRO A 168 -3.66 6.83 -15.47
N ARG A 169 -2.34 6.72 -15.40
CA ARG A 169 -1.45 7.09 -16.51
C ARG A 169 -0.49 5.96 -16.80
N CYS A 170 -0.35 5.64 -18.08
CA CYS A 170 0.49 4.54 -18.51
C CYS A 170 1.97 4.86 -18.30
N ILE A 171 2.69 3.97 -17.61
CA ILE A 171 4.14 4.12 -17.38
C ILE A 171 4.98 4.03 -18.67
N LYS A 172 4.44 3.37 -19.71
CA LYS A 172 5.13 3.16 -21.00
C LYS A 172 5.10 4.42 -21.86
N CYS A 173 3.92 5.02 -22.05
CA CYS A 173 3.74 6.14 -22.99
C CYS A 173 3.24 7.45 -22.37
N GLY A 174 2.83 7.44 -21.10
CA GLY A 174 2.29 8.61 -20.41
C GLY A 174 0.84 8.97 -20.72
N GLY A 175 0.14 8.20 -21.56
CA GLY A 175 -1.28 8.40 -21.86
C GLY A 175 -2.21 8.15 -20.67
N GLN A 176 -3.43 8.70 -20.72
CA GLN A 176 -4.45 8.57 -19.67
C GLN A 176 -5.19 7.22 -19.73
N HIS A 177 -4.48 6.12 -19.47
CA HIS A 177 -5.01 4.77 -19.40
C HIS A 177 -4.15 3.91 -18.45
N ALA A 178 -4.65 2.75 -18.05
CA ALA A 178 -3.87 1.80 -17.26
C ALA A 178 -2.75 1.17 -18.10
N LYS A 179 -1.67 0.69 -17.46
CA LYS A 179 -0.53 0.08 -18.19
C LYS A 179 -0.94 -1.12 -19.08
N ASP A 180 -2.00 -1.82 -18.68
CA ASP A 180 -2.48 -3.06 -19.28
C ASP A 180 -3.39 -2.77 -20.50
N GLU A 181 -3.92 -1.55 -20.62
CA GLU A 181 -4.72 -1.05 -21.74
C GLU A 181 -3.85 -0.38 -22.82
N CYS A 182 -2.53 -0.40 -22.65
CA CYS A 182 -1.62 0.32 -23.52
C CYS A 182 -1.38 -0.43 -24.83
N THR A 183 -1.78 0.16 -25.94
CA THR A 183 -1.57 -0.35 -27.30
C THR A 183 -0.23 0.04 -27.92
N ASN A 184 0.50 0.99 -27.30
CA ASN A 184 1.77 1.45 -27.84
C ASN A 184 2.85 0.36 -27.75
N PRO A 185 3.66 0.18 -28.82
CA PRO A 185 4.68 -0.85 -28.86
C PRO A 185 5.78 -0.58 -27.81
N PRO A 186 6.45 -1.64 -27.30
CA PRO A 186 7.48 -1.53 -26.26
C PRO A 186 8.62 -0.55 -26.61
N GLU A 187 8.88 -0.34 -27.90
CA GLU A 187 9.96 0.52 -28.41
C GLU A 187 9.66 2.02 -28.28
N THR A 188 8.39 2.39 -28.14
CA THR A 188 7.92 3.78 -27.99
C THR A 188 7.83 4.25 -26.53
N VAL A 189 8.68 3.70 -25.66
CA VAL A 189 8.66 4.07 -24.24
C VAL A 189 9.14 5.51 -24.07
N THR A 190 8.29 6.34 -23.47
CA THR A 190 8.55 7.76 -23.21
C THR A 190 8.27 8.10 -21.76
N CYS A 191 9.26 8.73 -21.11
CA CYS A 191 9.16 9.10 -19.71
C CYS A 191 8.09 10.17 -19.52
N ILE A 192 7.13 9.93 -18.64
CA ILE A 192 6.07 10.90 -18.35
C ILE A 192 6.63 12.23 -17.82
N ASN A 193 7.73 12.17 -17.07
CA ASN A 193 8.30 13.31 -16.35
C ASN A 193 9.32 14.11 -17.17
N CYS A 194 10.21 13.47 -17.93
CA CYS A 194 11.27 14.15 -18.70
C CYS A 194 11.15 14.00 -20.23
N LYS A 195 10.16 13.23 -20.71
CA LYS A 195 9.90 12.97 -22.13
C LYS A 195 11.02 12.27 -22.92
N GLN A 196 12.02 11.71 -22.23
CA GLN A 196 13.09 10.91 -22.85
C GLN A 196 12.72 9.42 -22.96
N GLY A 197 13.49 8.66 -23.75
CA GLY A 197 13.27 7.24 -24.11
C GLY A 197 13.46 6.22 -22.98
N HIS A 198 12.74 6.36 -21.86
CA HIS A 198 12.76 5.43 -20.74
C HIS A 198 11.49 5.55 -19.87
N VAL A 199 11.22 4.57 -19.01
CA VAL A 199 10.09 4.64 -18.07
C VAL A 199 10.32 5.65 -16.93
N ALA A 200 9.25 6.17 -16.32
CA ALA A 200 9.35 7.11 -15.20
C ALA A 200 10.07 6.56 -13.96
N SER A 201 10.11 5.24 -13.79
CA SER A 201 10.81 4.56 -12.69
C SER A 201 12.33 4.43 -12.88
N TYR A 202 12.87 4.83 -14.04
CA TYR A 202 14.29 4.73 -14.34
C TYR A 202 15.12 5.64 -13.43
N ARG A 203 16.04 5.06 -12.65
CA ARG A 203 16.86 5.76 -11.64
C ARG A 203 17.83 6.79 -12.24
N GLY A 204 18.18 6.66 -13.53
CA GLY A 204 19.01 7.61 -14.24
C GLY A 204 18.25 8.79 -14.86
N CYS A 205 16.93 8.86 -14.68
CA CYS A 205 16.13 9.98 -15.18
C CYS A 205 16.57 11.30 -14.51
N PRO A 206 16.75 12.40 -15.26
CA PRO A 206 17.11 13.70 -14.68
C PRO A 206 16.04 14.23 -13.71
N MET A 207 14.77 13.86 -13.93
CA MET A 207 13.62 14.19 -13.09
C MET A 207 13.34 13.13 -12.01
N PHE A 208 14.26 12.18 -11.79
CA PHE A 208 14.14 11.23 -10.69
C PHE A 208 14.36 11.96 -9.36
N PRO A 209 13.48 11.80 -8.35
CA PRO A 209 13.67 12.49 -7.08
C PRO A 209 14.99 12.12 -6.42
N LYS A 210 15.81 13.12 -6.16
CA LYS A 210 17.05 12.95 -5.39
C LYS A 210 16.70 12.71 -3.93
N SER A 211 17.43 11.81 -3.29
CA SER A 211 17.26 11.56 -1.85
C SER A 211 17.91 12.71 -1.07
N ASN A 212 17.16 13.45 -0.25
CA ASN A 212 17.70 14.45 0.69
C ASN A 212 18.45 13.83 1.88
N ARG A 213 19.14 12.69 1.68
CA ARG A 213 19.97 12.11 2.73
C ARG A 213 21.30 12.85 2.72
N ASN A 214 21.72 13.35 3.88
CA ASN A 214 23.11 13.78 4.10
C ASN A 214 24.05 12.66 3.60
N PRO A 215 24.97 12.94 2.66
CA PRO A 215 25.87 11.94 2.07
C PRO A 215 26.66 11.13 3.11
N ALA A 216 26.87 11.70 4.30
CA ALA A 216 27.68 11.14 5.38
C ALA A 216 27.21 9.76 5.93
N VAL A 217 25.93 9.39 5.80
CA VAL A 217 25.38 8.17 6.44
C VAL A 217 25.29 6.97 5.49
N SER A 218 25.60 7.12 4.20
CA SER A 218 25.40 6.08 3.19
C SER A 218 26.70 5.46 2.67
N LYS A 219 27.50 4.83 3.55
CA LYS A 219 28.58 3.91 3.13
C LYS A 219 28.07 2.53 2.65
N ARG A 220 26.84 2.41 2.14
CA ARG A 220 26.48 1.25 1.30
C ARG A 220 26.98 1.57 -0.10
N LYS A 221 28.03 0.86 -0.54
CA LYS A 221 28.54 0.87 -1.92
C LYS A 221 27.35 1.00 -2.86
N GLN A 222 27.20 2.15 -3.51
CA GLN A 222 26.27 2.27 -4.60
C GLN A 222 26.68 1.19 -5.58
N ILE A 223 25.82 0.19 -5.80
CA ILE A 223 25.93 -0.65 -6.98
C ILE A 223 25.77 0.35 -8.10
N THR A 224 26.88 0.73 -8.73
CA THR A 224 26.91 1.65 -9.86
C THR A 224 25.96 1.05 -10.88
N SER A 225 24.80 1.69 -11.09
CA SER A 225 23.96 1.34 -12.23
C SER A 225 24.88 1.45 -13.44
N ARG A 226 25.01 0.37 -14.21
CA ARG A 226 25.69 0.46 -15.52
C ARG A 226 25.05 1.65 -16.23
N LYS A 227 25.85 2.64 -16.62
CA LYS A 227 25.37 3.77 -17.41
C LYS A 227 24.76 3.16 -18.67
N ALA A 228 23.44 3.29 -18.83
CA ALA A 228 22.81 2.91 -20.08
C ALA A 228 23.23 3.94 -21.13
N ASP A 229 23.67 3.45 -22.28
CA ASP A 229 23.96 4.28 -23.45
C ASP A 229 22.67 5.03 -23.86
N PRO A 230 22.67 6.37 -23.95
CA PRO A 230 21.51 7.15 -24.39
C PRO A 230 20.97 6.77 -25.76
N SER A 231 21.81 6.17 -26.63
CA SER A 231 21.41 5.69 -27.97
C SER A 231 20.65 4.36 -27.94
N ILE A 232 20.64 3.66 -26.81
CA ILE A 232 20.04 2.33 -26.66
C ILE A 232 18.77 2.45 -25.80
N SER A 233 17.61 2.40 -26.45
CA SER A 233 16.31 2.38 -25.76
C SER A 233 16.23 1.21 -24.78
N TYR A 234 15.62 1.43 -23.61
CA TYR A 234 15.36 0.38 -22.61
C TYR A 234 14.66 -0.85 -23.23
N ALA A 235 13.85 -0.65 -24.27
CA ALA A 235 13.15 -1.70 -25.01
C ALA A 235 14.09 -2.68 -25.74
N SER A 236 15.20 -2.20 -26.28
CA SER A 236 16.16 -3.02 -27.04
C SER A 236 16.82 -4.11 -26.20
N ASN A 237 16.83 -3.95 -24.86
CA ASN A 237 17.35 -4.95 -23.93
C ASN A 237 16.38 -6.12 -23.68
N PHE A 238 15.12 -6.03 -24.11
CA PHE A 238 14.13 -7.11 -23.97
C PHE A 238 14.20 -8.13 -25.12
N ASN A 239 14.79 -7.77 -26.26
CA ASN A 239 14.85 -8.65 -27.45
C ASN A 239 15.97 -9.69 -27.41
N LYS A 240 16.82 -9.71 -26.37
CA LYS A 240 17.87 -10.74 -26.19
C LYS A 240 17.55 -11.64 -25.00
N LYS A 241 16.54 -12.48 -25.14
CA LYS A 241 16.47 -13.75 -24.42
C LYS A 241 16.12 -14.85 -25.42
N ASP A 242 17.16 -15.46 -25.97
CA ASP A 242 17.06 -16.85 -26.41
C ASP A 242 16.44 -17.65 -25.26
N TYR A 243 15.27 -18.21 -25.49
CA TYR A 243 14.63 -19.17 -24.60
C TYR A 243 15.47 -20.46 -24.58
N ARG A 244 16.57 -20.46 -23.82
CA ARG A 244 17.10 -21.72 -23.28
C ARG A 244 16.14 -22.19 -22.18
N SER A 245 15.24 -23.09 -22.59
CA SER A 245 14.39 -23.94 -21.77
C SER A 245 14.92 -24.15 -20.33
N ILE A 246 14.16 -23.65 -19.34
CA ILE A 246 14.39 -23.85 -17.90
C ILE A 246 13.55 -25.04 -17.41
N TYR A 247 13.48 -26.13 -18.19
CA TYR A 247 12.96 -27.39 -17.68
C TYR A 247 14.14 -28.33 -17.38
N PRO A 248 14.30 -28.81 -16.13
CA PRO A 248 15.27 -29.86 -15.86
C PRO A 248 14.87 -31.11 -16.67
N ARG A 249 15.81 -31.66 -17.45
CA ARG A 249 15.65 -32.99 -18.05
C ARG A 249 15.35 -33.97 -16.93
N LYS A 250 14.22 -34.66 -16.98
CA LYS A 250 13.89 -35.77 -16.06
C LYS A 250 15.08 -36.72 -16.03
N ALA A 251 15.67 -36.90 -14.85
CA ALA A 251 16.63 -37.97 -14.61
C ALA A 251 15.92 -39.30 -14.88
N LYS A 252 16.49 -40.11 -15.79
CA LYS A 252 16.13 -41.53 -15.93
C LYS A 252 16.73 -42.27 -14.74
N LEU A 253 15.86 -42.75 -13.87
CA LEU A 253 16.04 -43.84 -12.90
C LEU A 253 14.91 -44.79 -13.30
N THR A 254 15.07 -46.07 -13.61
CA THR A 254 15.87 -47.20 -13.09
C THR A 254 15.77 -48.34 -14.15
N TRP A 255 16.40 -49.53 -14.14
CA TRP A 255 16.82 -50.49 -13.11
C TRP A 255 17.97 -51.37 -13.66
N ILE A 256 18.84 -51.83 -12.75
CA ILE A 256 19.72 -52.99 -12.95
C ILE A 256 18.84 -54.24 -12.77
N GLY A 257 18.89 -55.13 -13.74
CA GLY A 257 18.50 -56.54 -13.65
C GLY A 257 19.61 -57.35 -14.30
#